data_AF-A0A7Y8M7L6-F1
#
_entry.id   AF-A0A7Y8M7L6-F1
#
_cell.length_a   1.000
_cell.length_b   1.000
_cell.length_c   1.000
_cell.angle_alpha   90.00
_cell.angle_beta   90.00
_cell.angle_gamma   90.00
#
_symmetry.space_group_name_H-M   'P 1'
#
loop_
_entity.id
_entity.type
_entity.pdbx_description
1 polymer ?
#
loop_
_entity_poly.entity_id
_entity_poly.type
_entity_poly.pdbx_seq_one_letter_code
_entity_poly.pdbx_strand_id
1 'polypeptide(L)' 'MKAASGVAYFLIFGLAMIHGLVVAVRWWQGETLAQWEYGLLAICPVLIYLFITRYSIFKKTCTSCPGE' A
#
# COMPACT_ATOMS: atom_id res chain seq x y z
N MET A 1 25.15 -4.66 -1.26
CA MET A 1 24.17 -3.91 -0.44
C MET A 1 22.92 -3.62 -1.28
N LYS A 2 21.97 -4.57 -1.40
CA LYS A 2 20.72 -4.38 -2.19
C LYS A 2 19.46 -4.95 -1.50
N ALA A 3 19.61 -5.86 -0.53
CA ALA A 3 18.49 -6.50 0.16
C ALA A 3 17.83 -5.63 1.25
N ALA A 4 18.61 -4.76 1.93
CA ALA A 4 18.09 -3.95 3.04
C ALA A 4 17.04 -2.91 2.61
N SER A 5 17.09 -2.47 1.36
CA SER A 5 16.20 -1.42 0.85
C SER A 5 14.76 -1.93 0.69
N GLY A 6 14.58 -3.18 0.26
CA GLY A 6 13.25 -3.79 0.08
C GLY A 6 12.45 -3.86 1.38
N VAL A 7 13.07 -4.37 2.46
CA VAL A 7 12.42 -4.51 3.77
C VAL A 7 11.99 -3.15 4.33
N ALA A 8 12.85 -2.12 4.20
CA ALA A 8 12.51 -0.77 4.62
C ALA A 8 11.27 -0.22 3.89
N TYR A 9 11.16 -0.44 2.57
CA TYR A 9 9.98 -0.03 1.80
C TYR A 9 8.72 -0.76 2.27
N PHE A 10 8.79 -2.05 2.59
CA PHE A 10 7.64 -2.78 3.12
C PHE A 10 7.20 -2.27 4.49
N LEU A 11 8.14 -1.94 5.38
CA LEU A 11 7.83 -1.39 6.70
C LEU A 11 7.18 0.00 6.60
N ILE A 12 7.74 0.88 5.77
CA ILE A 12 7.20 2.22 5.53
C ILE A 12 5.81 2.13 4.90
N PHE A 13 5.63 1.26 3.90
CA PHE A 13 4.33 1.03 3.27
C PHE A 13 3.31 0.48 4.26
N GLY A 14 3.69 -0.50 5.09
CA GLY A 14 2.83 -1.06 6.13
C GLY A 14 2.39 -0.01 7.15
N LEU A 15 3.31 0.83 7.61
CA LEU A 15 3.01 1.95 8.51
C LEU A 15 2.07 2.97 7.87
N ALA A 16 2.31 3.35 6.61
CA ALA A 16 1.43 4.24 5.87
C ALA A 16 0.02 3.66 5.72
N MET A 17 -0.08 2.34 5.51
CA MET A 17 -1.37 1.66 5.41
C MET A 17 -2.13 1.61 6.73
N ILE A 18 -1.46 1.31 7.84
CA ILE A 18 -2.07 1.32 9.17
C ILE A 18 -2.56 2.73 9.50
N HIS A 19 -1.75 3.75 9.21
CA HIS A 19 -2.11 5.14 9.46
C HIS A 19 -3.31 5.57 8.61
N GLY A 20 -3.32 5.22 7.31
CA GLY A 20 -4.47 5.47 6.44
C GLY A 20 -5.76 4.80 6.92
N LEU A 21 -5.67 3.59 7.48
CA LEU A 21 -6.82 2.90 8.07
C LEU A 21 -7.35 3.65 9.31
N VAL A 22 -6.47 4.09 10.20
CA VAL A 22 -6.86 4.90 11.38
C VAL A 22 -7.56 6.18 10.94
N VAL A 23 -6.98 6.90 9.98
CA VAL A 23 -7.58 8.12 9.42
C VAL A 23 -8.96 7.84 8.82
N ALA A 24 -9.12 6.73 8.09
CA ALA A 24 -10.41 6.33 7.52
C ALA A 24 -11.46 5.99 8.58
N VAL A 25 -11.07 5.31 9.66
CA VAL A 25 -11.97 5.04 10.78
C VAL A 25 -12.40 6.33 11.49
N ARG A 26 -11.46 7.24 11.75
CA ARG A 26 -11.74 8.54 12.37
C ARG A 26 -12.68 9.38 11.50
N TRP A 27 -12.43 9.41 10.19
CA TRP A 27 -13.33 10.05 9.23
C TRP A 27 -14.72 9.44 9.24
N TRP A 28 -14.82 8.11 9.25
CA TRP A 28 -16.10 7.38 9.31
C TRP A 28 -16.88 7.67 10.60
N GLN A 29 -16.18 7.89 11.71
CA GLN A 29 -16.77 8.28 13.00
C GLN A 29 -17.18 9.76 13.05
N GLY A 30 -16.92 10.53 11.99
CA GLY A 30 -17.25 11.96 11.91
C GLY A 30 -16.26 12.87 12.63
N GLU A 31 -15.06 12.39 12.96
CA GLU A 31 -14.03 13.23 13.54
C GLU A 31 -13.49 14.24 12.53
N THR A 32 -13.11 15.43 13.02
CA THR A 32 -12.47 16.43 12.17
C THR A 32 -11.02 16.02 11.91
N LEU A 33 -10.73 15.71 10.64
CA LEU A 33 -9.37 15.40 10.19
C LEU A 33 -8.57 16.67 9.87
N ALA A 34 -7.26 16.60 10.03
CA ALA A 34 -6.34 17.60 9.51
C ALA A 34 -6.32 17.60 7.98
N GLN A 35 -6.01 18.74 7.36
CA GLN A 35 -6.06 18.90 5.90
C GLN A 35 -5.18 17.86 5.14
N TRP A 36 -4.04 17.48 5.70
CA TRP A 36 -3.13 16.50 5.10
C TRP A 36 -3.61 15.04 5.25
N GLU A 37 -4.45 14.74 6.26
CA GLU A 37 -5.02 13.40 6.47
C GLU A 37 -6.04 13.05 5.36
N TYR A 38 -6.73 14.05 4.80
CA TYR A 38 -7.55 13.84 3.59
C TYR A 38 -6.72 13.41 2.37
N GLY A 39 -5.48 13.91 2.28
CA GLY A 39 -4.53 13.46 1.26
C GLY A 39 -4.19 11.99 1.42
N LEU A 40 -4.00 11.52 2.66
CA LEU A 40 -3.81 10.10 2.96
C LEU A 40 -5.04 9.27 2.58
N LEU A 41 -6.24 9.75 2.92
CA LEU A 41 -7.50 9.08 2.59
C LEU A 41 -7.65 8.86 1.07
N ALA A 42 -7.28 9.86 0.26
CA ALA A 42 -7.34 9.79 -1.20
C ALA A 42 -6.22 8.94 -1.81
N ILE A 43 -5.00 9.00 -1.25
CA ILE A 43 -3.82 8.34 -1.85
C ILE A 43 -3.69 6.86 -1.45
N CYS A 44 -4.18 6.48 -0.27
CA CYS A 44 -4.13 5.10 0.21
C CYS A 44 -4.67 4.06 -0.80
N PRO A 45 -5.88 4.20 -1.38
CA PRO A 45 -6.37 3.23 -2.35
C PRO A 45 -5.49 3.14 -3.61
N VAL A 46 -4.90 4.25 -4.05
CA VAL A 46 -3.95 4.28 -5.19
C VAL A 46 -2.68 3.50 -4.85
N LEU A 47 -2.13 3.71 -3.65
CA LEU A 47 -0.94 2.99 -3.17
C LEU A 47 -1.20 1.48 -3.05
N ILE A 48 -2.36 1.08 -2.54
CA ILE A 48 -2.77 -0.34 -2.50
C ILE A 48 -2.85 -0.91 -3.92
N TYR A 49 -3.51 -0.22 -4.84
CA TYR A 49 -3.63 -0.67 -6.23
C TYR A 49 -2.26 -0.86 -6.89
N LEU A 50 -1.37 0.13 -6.76
CA LEU A 50 0.00 0.05 -7.29
C LEU A 50 0.78 -1.08 -6.64
N PHE A 51 0.67 -1.26 -5.32
CA PHE A 51 1.34 -2.35 -4.60
C PHE A 51 0.88 -3.72 -5.10
N ILE A 52 -0.43 -3.94 -5.18
CA ILE A 52 -1.01 -5.19 -5.70
C ILE A 52 -0.59 -5.42 -7.15
N THR A 53 -0.55 -4.38 -7.99
CA THR A 53 -0.17 -4.52 -9.40
C THR A 53 1.33 -4.84 -9.54
N ARG A 54 2.17 -4.22 -8.71
CA ARG A 54 3.63 -4.33 -8.77
C ARG A 54 4.15 -5.64 -8.20
N TYR A 55 3.62 -6.05 -7.05
CA TYR A 55 4.03 -7.26 -6.32
C TYR A 55 3.13 -8.46 -6.59
N SER A 56 2.02 -8.23 -7.30
CA SER A 56 1.10 -9.21 -7.87
C SER A 56 1.10 -10.56 -7.17
N ILE A 57 0.48 -10.60 -6.00
CA ILE A 57 0.10 -11.83 -5.28
C ILE A 57 -0.84 -12.68 -6.16
N PHE A 58 -1.46 -12.08 -7.19
CA PHE A 58 -2.37 -12.71 -8.15
C PHE A 58 -1.77 -12.98 -9.53
N LYS A 59 -0.53 -12.57 -9.82
CA LYS A 59 0.18 -13.14 -10.97
C LYS A 59 0.38 -14.60 -10.60
N LYS A 60 -0.43 -15.48 -11.19
CA LYS A 60 0.02 -16.85 -11.45
C LYS A 60 1.39 -16.69 -12.06
N THR A 61 2.43 -17.01 -11.31
CA THR A 61 3.74 -17.25 -11.88
C THR A 61 3.49 -18.28 -12.97
N CYS A 62 3.49 -17.86 -14.24
CA CYS A 62 3.79 -18.78 -15.33
C CYS A 62 5.29 -19.09 -15.19
N THR A 63 5.66 -19.76 -14.10
CA THR A 63 6.98 -20.36 -13.89
C THR A 63 7.16 -21.61 -14.76
N SER A 64 6.18 -21.90 -15.63
CA SER A 64 6.14 -22.99 -16.58
C SER A 64 5.34 -22.59 -17.82
N CYS A 65 5.72 -21.48 -18.46
CA CYS A 65 5.42 -21.27 -19.88
C CYS A 65 6.62 -21.86 -20.66
N PRO A 66 6.52 -23.08 -21.22
CA PRO A 66 7.60 -23.67 -22.01
C PRO A 66 7.66 -22.97 -23.38
N GLY A 67 8.74 -22.23 -23.63
CA GLY A 67 9.00 -21.64 -24.95
C GLY A 67 9.71 -20.29 -24.91
N GLU A 68 10.96 -20.28 -24.46
CA GLU A 68 12.03 -19.42 -25.00
C GLU A 68 13.30 -20.27 -25.14
#